data_AF-A0A9J5Z9P2-F1
#
_entry.id   AF-A0A9J5Z9P2-F1
#
_cell.length_a   1.000
_cell.length_b   1.000
_cell.length_c   1.000
_cell.angle_alpha   90.00
_cell.angle_beta   90.00
_cell.angle_gamma   90.00
#
_symmetry.space_group_name_H-M   'P 1'
#
loop_
_entity.id
_entity.type
_entity.pdbx_description
1 polymer ?
#
loop_
_entity_poly.entity_id
_entity_poly.type
_entity_poly.pdbx_seq_one_letter_code
_entity_poly.pdbx_strand_id
1 'polypeptide(L)'
;MAKLLTCVLLIVALFFVFLDSCCLLNAVGTMIPSVESETCYQIHPEILCDQGHVEPKCLPFCKQKFGPKAGGQCIDQPGFESPFCACDYPC
;
A
#
# COMPACT_ATOMS: atom_id res chain seq x y z
N MET A 1 -35.88 37.96 -12.75
CA MET A 1 -35.90 36.50 -13.03
C MET A 1 -34.50 35.87 -13.16
N ALA A 2 -33.44 36.65 -13.43
CA ALA A 2 -32.07 36.12 -13.60
C ALA A 2 -31.46 35.46 -12.34
N LYS A 3 -31.80 35.91 -11.13
CA LYS A 3 -31.24 35.37 -9.87
C LYS A 3 -31.58 33.90 -9.63
N LEU A 4 -32.79 33.46 -10.03
CA LEU A 4 -33.18 32.05 -9.96
C LEU A 4 -32.36 31.21 -10.93
N LEU A 5 -32.10 31.74 -12.13
CA LEU A 5 -31.31 31.08 -13.16
C LEU A 5 -29.86 30.86 -12.71
N THR A 6 -29.26 31.82 -12.01
CA THR A 6 -27.89 31.68 -11.47
C THR A 6 -27.83 30.65 -10.34
N CYS A 7 -28.82 30.60 -9.45
CA CYS A 7 -28.87 29.59 -8.39
C CYS A 7 -29.05 28.17 -8.95
N VAL A 8 -29.90 28.00 -9.97
CA VAL A 8 -30.08 26.69 -10.63
C VAL A 8 -28.79 26.24 -11.30
N LEU A 9 -28.07 27.14 -11.97
CA LEU A 9 -26.78 26.81 -12.60
C LEU A 9 -25.71 26.39 -11.58
N LEU A 10 -25.67 27.04 -10.41
CA LEU A 10 -24.77 26.65 -9.32
C LEU A 10 -25.11 25.27 -8.74
N ILE A 11 -26.40 24.97 -8.55
CA ILE A 11 -26.85 23.66 -8.05
C ILE A 11 -26.51 22.56 -9.06
N VAL A 12 -26.75 22.80 -10.36
CA VAL A 12 -26.39 21.85 -11.42
C VAL A 12 -24.86 21.64 -11.48
N ALA A 13 -24.07 22.71 -11.39
CA ALA A 13 -22.61 22.61 -11.38
C ALA A 13 -22.09 21.82 -10.17
N LEU A 14 -22.62 22.08 -8.97
CA LEU A 14 -22.27 21.33 -7.77
C LEU A 14 -22.69 19.86 -7.87
N PHE A 15 -23.85 19.57 -8.46
CA PHE A 15 -24.30 18.19 -8.73
C PHE A 15 -23.37 17.49 -9.71
N PHE A 16 -22.93 18.13 -10.78
CA PHE A 16 -22.00 17.54 -11.74
C PHE A 16 -20.61 17.27 -11.12
N VAL A 17 -20.10 18.18 -10.28
CA VAL A 17 -18.83 17.96 -9.55
C VAL A 17 -18.96 16.82 -8.51
N PHE A 18 -20.10 16.74 -7.81
CA PHE A 18 -20.38 15.62 -6.90
C PHE A 18 -20.58 14.29 -7.65
N LEU A 19 -21.25 14.34 -8.81
CA LEU A 19 -21.53 13.14 -9.62
C LEU A 19 -20.26 12.62 -10.32
N ASP A 20 -19.34 13.50 -10.72
CA ASP A 20 -17.99 13.11 -11.22
C ASP A 20 -17.17 12.42 -10.10
N SER A 21 -17.30 12.91 -8.86
CA SER A 21 -16.69 12.26 -7.68
C SER A 21 -17.36 10.92 -7.32
N CYS A 22 -18.65 10.73 -7.61
CA CYS A 22 -19.35 9.46 -7.39
C CYS A 22 -19.23 8.47 -8.58
N CYS A 23 -19.03 8.95 -9.81
CA CYS A 23 -18.89 8.12 -11.00
C CYS A 23 -17.46 7.59 -11.20
N LEU A 24 -16.43 8.25 -10.65
CA LEU A 24 -15.11 7.62 -10.52
C LEU A 24 -15.14 6.40 -9.58
N LEU A 25 -16.15 6.29 -8.72
CA LEU A 25 -16.32 5.13 -7.82
C LEU A 25 -17.02 3.93 -8.49
N ASN A 26 -17.75 4.13 -9.59
CA ASN A 26 -18.51 3.05 -10.26
C ASN A 26 -17.83 2.49 -11.53
N ALA A 27 -16.72 3.07 -11.97
CA ALA A 27 -15.99 2.65 -13.18
C ALA A 27 -14.65 1.94 -12.88
N VAL A 28 -14.41 1.51 -11.63
CA VAL A 28 -13.30 0.60 -11.30
C VAL A 28 -13.86 -0.60 -10.55
N GLY A 29 -14.32 -1.58 -11.33
CA GLY A 29 -14.26 -2.99 -10.97
C GLY A 29 -15.04 -3.44 -9.73
N THR A 30 -15.90 -4.42 -9.95
CA THR A 30 -15.94 -5.59 -9.07
C THR A 30 -14.51 -5.96 -8.59
N MET A 31 -14.13 -5.56 -7.39
CA MET A 31 -13.03 -6.17 -6.65
C MET A 31 -13.73 -6.84 -5.47
N ILE A 32 -14.07 -8.13 -5.63
CA ILE A 32 -13.42 -9.23 -4.91
C ILE A 32 -13.20 -8.82 -3.45
N PRO A 33 -13.80 -9.52 -2.46
CA PRO A 33 -13.55 -9.18 -1.06
C PRO A 33 -12.04 -9.07 -0.89
N SER A 34 -11.56 -7.86 -0.66
CA SER A 34 -10.17 -7.66 -0.36
C SER A 34 -10.03 -8.26 1.02
N VAL A 35 -9.77 -9.57 1.03
CA VAL A 35 -8.84 -10.13 1.98
C VAL A 35 -7.53 -9.43 1.63
N GLU A 36 -7.43 -8.13 1.97
CA GLU A 36 -6.16 -7.56 2.39
C GLU A 36 -5.78 -8.51 3.51
N SER A 37 -4.99 -9.51 3.12
CA SER A 37 -4.31 -10.34 4.09
C SER A 37 -3.49 -9.29 4.81
N GLU A 38 -3.88 -8.94 6.03
CA GLU A 38 -3.18 -7.92 6.80
C GLU A 38 -1.71 -8.30 6.70
N THR A 39 -0.89 -7.49 6.02
CA THR A 39 0.51 -7.86 5.83
C THR A 39 1.23 -7.47 7.11
N CYS A 40 1.61 -8.48 7.88
CA CYS A 40 2.43 -8.32 9.06
C CYS A 40 3.86 -7.96 8.65
N TYR A 41 4.51 -7.09 9.42
CA TYR A 41 5.88 -6.66 9.19
C TYR A 41 6.74 -6.90 10.43
N GLN A 42 7.88 -7.57 10.25
CA GLN A 42 8.82 -7.83 11.33
C GLN A 42 10.25 -7.55 10.89
N ILE A 43 10.96 -6.77 11.69
CA ILE A 43 12.36 -6.39 11.44
C ILE A 43 13.28 -7.40 12.12
N HIS A 44 14.32 -7.82 11.39
CA HIS A 44 15.37 -8.74 11.82
C HIS A 44 16.73 -8.05 11.74
N PRO A 45 17.06 -7.14 12.68
CA PRO A 45 18.34 -6.43 12.69
C PRO A 45 19.55 -7.35 12.92
N GLU A 46 19.32 -8.57 13.41
CA GLU A 46 20.33 -9.62 13.54
C GLU A 46 20.79 -10.20 12.19
N ILE A 47 19.98 -10.04 11.14
CA ILE A 47 20.32 -10.42 9.78
C ILE A 47 20.76 -9.15 9.07
N LEU A 48 22.08 -8.97 9.01
CA LEU A 48 22.68 -7.92 8.21
C LEU A 48 22.41 -8.21 6.73
N CYS A 49 22.31 -7.16 5.94
CA CYS A 49 22.21 -7.21 4.50
C CYS A 49 23.45 -6.54 3.89
N ASP A 50 24.17 -7.25 3.02
CA ASP A 50 25.23 -6.69 2.19
C ASP A 50 24.67 -5.65 1.20
N GLN A 51 24.65 -4.38 1.62
CA GLN A 51 24.54 -3.18 0.78
C GLN A 51 23.44 -3.21 -0.30
N GLY A 52 22.19 -3.49 0.08
CA GLY A 52 21.01 -3.18 -0.75
C GLY A 52 20.70 -4.16 -1.87
N HIS A 53 21.45 -5.25 -2.01
CA HIS A 53 20.94 -6.43 -2.70
C HIS A 53 20.15 -7.25 -1.68
N VAL A 54 18.97 -7.76 -2.04
CA VAL A 54 18.26 -8.76 -1.22
C VAL A 54 19.28 -9.85 -0.90
N GLU A 55 19.79 -9.84 0.33
CA GLU A 55 20.91 -10.69 0.69
C GLU A 55 20.49 -12.14 0.44
N PRO A 56 21.38 -13.05 -0.01
CA PRO A 56 21.05 -14.46 -0.19
C PRO A 56 20.39 -15.13 1.02
N LYS A 57 20.39 -14.50 2.21
CA LYS A 57 19.79 -15.03 3.44
C LYS A 57 18.46 -14.39 3.83
N CYS A 58 18.18 -13.13 3.50
CA CYS A 58 17.01 -12.42 4.03
C CYS A 58 15.68 -13.02 3.52
N LEU A 59 15.48 -13.07 2.21
CA LEU A 59 14.29 -13.66 1.61
C LEU A 59 14.07 -15.14 1.99
N PRO A 60 15.08 -16.05 1.89
CA PRO A 60 14.86 -17.44 2.30
C PRO A 60 14.62 -17.59 3.80
N PHE A 61 15.22 -16.75 4.65
CA PHE A 61 14.90 -16.72 6.08
C PHE A 61 13.43 -16.36 6.32
N CYS A 62 12.94 -15.28 5.71
CA CYS A 62 11.55 -14.85 5.85
C CYS A 62 10.58 -15.96 5.38
N LYS A 63 10.88 -16.60 4.24
CA LYS A 63 10.08 -17.71 3.72
C LYS A 63 10.09 -18.95 4.59
N GLN A 64 11.21 -19.25 5.22
CA GLN A 64 11.33 -20.36 6.15
C GLN A 64 10.55 -20.11 7.44
N LYS A 65 10.61 -18.88 7.97
CA LYS A 65 10.01 -18.52 9.26
C LYS A 65 8.51 -18.26 9.18
N PHE A 66 8.07 -17.53 8.15
CA PHE A 66 6.68 -17.05 8.02
C PHE A 66 5.91 -17.74 6.87
N GLY A 67 6.57 -18.63 6.13
CA GLY A 67 5.97 -19.42 5.06
C GLY A 67 6.26 -18.90 3.65
N PRO A 68 5.90 -19.66 2.61
CA PRO A 68 6.36 -19.41 1.23
C PRO A 68 5.86 -18.09 0.62
N LYS A 69 4.81 -17.50 1.21
CA LYS A 69 4.23 -16.21 0.82
C LYS A 69 4.94 -15.01 1.44
N ALA A 70 5.88 -15.23 2.37
CA ALA A 70 6.63 -14.15 2.97
C ALA A 70 7.62 -13.53 1.97
N GLY A 71 7.65 -12.21 1.93
CA GLY A 71 8.69 -11.40 1.33
C GLY A 71 9.82 -11.12 2.32
N GLY A 72 10.93 -10.63 1.79
CA GLY A 72 12.10 -10.25 2.56
C GLY A 72 12.83 -9.13 1.83
N GLN A 73 13.03 -8.01 2.51
CA GLN A 73 13.60 -6.78 1.97
C GLN A 73 14.73 -6.30 2.87
N CYS A 74 15.77 -5.75 2.25
CA CYS A 74 16.87 -5.13 2.98
C CYS A 74 16.58 -3.64 3.10
N ILE A 75 16.52 -3.14 4.32
CA ILE A 75 16.22 -1.74 4.62
C ILE A 75 17.50 -1.07 5.11
N ASP A 76 17.89 -0.01 4.41
CA ASP A 76 18.94 0.91 4.85
C ASP A 76 18.26 2.08 5.57
N GLN A 77 18.56 2.24 6.86
CA GLN A 77 17.95 3.29 7.67
C GLN A 77 19.03 4.09 8.42
N PRO A 78 19.01 5.44 8.36
CA PRO A 78 19.97 6.26 9.06
C PRO A 78 19.89 6.03 10.57
N GLY A 79 21.02 5.70 11.19
CA GLY A 79 21.12 5.34 12.61
C GLY A 79 21.45 3.87 12.88
N PHE A 80 21.43 3.02 11.85
CA PHE A 80 21.99 1.67 11.89
C PHE A 80 23.35 1.63 11.17
N GLU A 81 24.30 0.84 11.66
CA GLU A 81 25.64 0.71 11.05
C GLU A 81 25.60 0.01 9.69
N SER A 82 24.56 -0.77 9.40
CA SER A 82 24.41 -1.54 8.17
C SER A 82 22.94 -1.81 7.84
N PRO A 83 22.60 -2.06 6.56
CA PRO A 83 21.25 -2.45 6.19
C PRO A 83 20.83 -3.73 6.90
N PHE A 84 19.55 -3.82 7.29
CA PHE A 84 18.99 -4.96 7.99
C PHE A 84 17.86 -5.62 7.20
N CYS A 85 17.63 -6.90 7.48
CA CYS A 85 16.52 -7.63 6.88
C CYS A 85 15.19 -7.26 7.54
N ALA A 86 14.15 -7.12 6.73
CA ALA A 86 12.78 -7.02 7.18
C ALA A 86 11.89 -7.98 6.38
N CYS A 87 11.00 -8.68 7.08
CA CYS A 87 10.09 -9.64 6.50
C CYS A 87 8.68 -9.04 6.44
N ASP A 88 8.07 -9.12 5.27
CA ASP A 88 6.64 -8.92 5.06
C ASP A 88 5.98 -10.29 4.88
N TYR A 89 4.86 -10.53 5.54
CA TYR A 89 4.17 -11.82 5.44
C TYR A 89 2.67 -11.64 5.71
N PRO A 90 1.81 -12.53 5.17
CA PRO A 90 0.40 -12.52 5.56
C PRO A 90 0.31 -12.83 7.05
N CYS A 91 -0.29 -11.92 7.82
CA CYS A 91 -1.01 -12.33 9.01
C CYS A 91 -2.10 -13.34 8.58
#